data_AF-A0A974WL75-F1
#
_entry.id   AF-A0A974WL75-F1
#
_cell.length_a   1.000
_cell.length_b   1.000
_cell.length_c   1.000
_cell.angle_alpha   90.00
_cell.angle_beta   90.00
_cell.angle_gamma   90.00
#
_symmetry.space_group_name_H-M   'P 1'
#
loop_
_entity.id
_entity.type
_entity.pdbx_description
1 polymer ?
#
loop_
_entity_poly.entity_id
_entity_poly.type
_entity_poly.pdbx_seq_one_letter_code
_entity_poly.pdbx_strand_id
1 'polypeptide(L)'
;MLISNQYSVYSQQDEALVIEEEGELVEAANRYKPRPKFLVFETEFINNFTVTSNSDEIGNAEANVSQNLIREGKIKFPIILKERTNIIGGFGYRHEQFKFNNLTDANYPLFERFDDKSLKRVTFSSYLKHDFNEKKFLFMYFNSSLNSDKPRFRYFLPQLKISLATLKGKRIGLHKEIGYGISFGYDFGQPAVFPLFMLNNDFSLHWGYELLLPKSAKLRYSPNVSNHFISTLELQGASYYLRDSVLESYNELEFRRSSVRFTLTYEREIHDWLWFGLTAGYRIPINIFLSEPGDRRADAVITIEARTAPYINFAIFLVPPNKLYNRAKGSG
;
A
#
# COMPACT_ATOMS: atom_id res chain seq x y z
N MET A 1 -32.91 -8.12 -76.56
CA MET A 1 -33.43 -6.96 -75.82
C MET A 1 -32.85 -7.05 -74.42
N LEU A 2 -32.00 -6.09 -74.06
CA LEU A 2 -31.11 -6.11 -72.90
C LEU A 2 -31.52 -4.99 -71.92
N ILE A 3 -31.47 -5.32 -70.63
CA ILE A 3 -31.04 -4.50 -69.48
C ILE A 3 -32.04 -3.51 -68.81
N SER A 4 -31.92 -3.52 -67.46
CA SER A 4 -32.33 -2.56 -66.41
C SER A 4 -33.76 -2.72 -65.86
N ASN A 5 -34.05 -2.60 -64.56
CA ASN A 5 -33.62 -1.63 -63.55
C ASN A 5 -33.75 -2.22 -62.13
N GLN A 6 -32.70 -2.10 -61.31
CA GLN A 6 -32.52 -1.17 -60.18
C GLN A 6 -33.15 -1.59 -58.85
N TYR A 7 -32.25 -1.95 -57.92
CA TYR A 7 -32.48 -2.05 -56.49
C TYR A 7 -32.51 -0.64 -55.87
N SER A 8 -33.51 -0.36 -55.03
CA SER A 8 -33.43 0.69 -54.02
C SER A 8 -33.88 0.10 -52.68
N VAL A 9 -32.93 -0.04 -51.76
CA VAL A 9 -33.17 -0.44 -50.38
C VAL A 9 -33.32 0.83 -49.56
N TYR A 10 -34.46 0.97 -48.89
CA TYR A 10 -34.72 2.02 -47.92
C TYR A 10 -33.68 1.94 -46.79
N SER A 11 -32.91 3.02 -46.57
CA SER A 11 -32.17 3.19 -45.33
C SER A 11 -33.12 3.74 -44.26
N GLN A 12 -33.33 2.96 -43.20
CA GLN A 12 -33.77 3.50 -41.94
C GLN A 12 -32.68 4.48 -41.46
N GLN A 13 -33.10 5.68 -41.08
CA GLN A 13 -32.26 6.60 -40.33
C GLN A 13 -31.84 5.90 -39.04
N ASP A 14 -30.57 5.54 -38.95
CA ASP A 14 -29.93 5.32 -37.65
C ASP A 14 -29.99 6.66 -36.92
N GLU A 15 -30.86 6.75 -35.92
CA GLU A 15 -30.77 7.76 -34.88
C GLU A 15 -29.35 7.70 -34.34
N ALA A 16 -28.58 8.76 -34.58
CA ALA A 16 -27.24 8.88 -34.03
C ALA A 16 -27.32 8.67 -32.52
N LEU A 17 -26.64 7.64 -32.02
CA LEU A 17 -26.33 7.49 -30.60
C LEU A 17 -25.66 8.80 -30.14
N VAL A 18 -26.46 9.66 -29.52
CA VAL A 18 -25.97 10.85 -28.84
C VAL A 18 -25.17 10.35 -27.65
N ILE A 19 -23.84 10.42 -27.76
CA ILE A 19 -22.95 10.13 -26.64
C ILE A 19 -23.12 11.27 -25.62
N GLU A 20 -23.96 11.06 -24.62
CA GLU A 20 -24.07 11.91 -23.41
C GLU A 20 -22.87 11.72 -22.44
N GLU A 21 -21.85 10.93 -22.79
CA GLU A 21 -20.86 10.42 -21.81
C GLU A 21 -19.71 11.38 -21.40
N GLU A 22 -19.44 12.47 -22.12
CA GLU A 22 -18.30 13.34 -21.75
C GLU A 22 -18.52 14.06 -20.41
N GLY A 23 -19.76 14.44 -20.10
CA GLY A 23 -20.11 15.13 -18.85
C GLY A 23 -19.97 14.21 -17.62
N GLU A 24 -20.56 13.01 -17.69
CA GLU A 24 -20.50 12.04 -16.59
C GLU A 24 -19.07 11.57 -16.31
N LEU A 25 -18.23 11.40 -17.33
CA LEU A 25 -16.84 10.99 -17.14
C LEU A 25 -15.97 12.12 -16.56
N VAL A 26 -16.24 13.38 -16.91
CA VAL A 26 -15.60 14.54 -16.26
C VAL A 26 -16.04 14.66 -14.80
N GLU A 27 -17.32 14.45 -14.52
CA GLU A 27 -17.82 14.40 -13.14
C GLU A 27 -17.24 13.20 -12.36
N ALA A 28 -17.10 12.04 -13.00
CA ALA A 28 -16.46 10.85 -12.44
C ALA A 28 -15.04 11.17 -11.99
N ALA A 29 -14.25 11.75 -12.89
CA ALA A 29 -12.88 12.16 -12.62
C ALA A 29 -12.78 13.15 -11.45
N ASN A 30 -13.81 13.97 -11.23
CA ASN A 30 -13.90 14.90 -10.10
C ASN A 30 -14.45 14.28 -8.81
N ARG A 31 -15.29 13.24 -8.90
CA ARG A 31 -15.96 12.60 -7.75
C ARG A 31 -14.98 11.88 -6.83
N TYR A 32 -14.00 11.20 -7.42
CA TYR A 32 -12.89 10.60 -6.67
C TYR A 32 -11.58 11.32 -6.99
N LYS A 33 -11.41 12.53 -6.46
CA LYS A 33 -10.08 13.16 -6.35
C LYS A 33 -9.64 13.10 -4.89
N PRO A 34 -8.88 12.05 -4.48
CA PRO A 34 -8.48 11.90 -3.10
C PRO A 34 -7.70 13.13 -2.67
N ARG A 35 -8.23 13.87 -1.71
CA ARG A 35 -7.53 15.00 -1.11
C ARG A 35 -6.32 14.45 -0.36
N PRO A 36 -5.14 15.09 -0.46
CA PRO A 36 -3.93 14.55 0.14
C PRO A 36 -4.11 14.47 1.66
N LYS A 37 -4.01 13.26 2.21
CA LYS A 37 -4.02 13.04 3.67
C LYS A 37 -2.70 13.54 4.25
N PHE A 38 -2.74 14.54 5.12
CA PHE A 38 -1.52 15.15 5.69
C PHE A 38 -1.24 14.72 7.13
N LEU A 39 -2.24 14.23 7.85
CA LEU A 39 -2.09 13.59 9.16
C LEU A 39 -2.98 12.36 9.18
N VAL A 40 -2.43 11.20 9.57
CA VAL A 40 -3.15 9.93 9.63
C VAL A 40 -2.77 9.20 10.90
N PHE A 41 -3.78 8.72 11.63
CA PHE A 41 -3.61 7.76 12.72
C PHE A 41 -4.42 6.51 12.40
N GLU A 42 -3.78 5.36 12.54
CA GLU A 42 -4.32 4.05 12.19
C GLU A 42 -4.07 3.08 13.35
N THR A 43 -5.07 2.25 13.65
CA THR A 43 -4.92 1.11 14.57
C THR A 43 -5.50 -0.13 13.92
N GLU A 44 -4.68 -1.17 13.76
CA GLU A 44 -5.00 -2.44 13.15
C GLU A 44 -4.91 -3.58 14.16
N PHE A 45 -5.88 -4.48 14.12
CA PHE A 45 -5.99 -5.66 14.98
C PHE A 45 -6.06 -6.91 14.11
N ILE A 46 -5.19 -7.88 14.41
CA ILE A 46 -5.19 -9.22 13.82
C ILE A 46 -5.21 -10.19 14.99
N ASN A 47 -6.29 -10.96 15.14
CA ASN A 47 -6.48 -11.80 16.31
C ASN A 47 -6.57 -13.26 15.91
N ASN A 48 -6.20 -14.14 16.84
CA ASN A 48 -6.46 -15.57 16.81
C ASN A 48 -5.98 -16.26 15.53
N PHE A 49 -4.66 -16.33 15.35
CA PHE A 49 -4.07 -17.17 14.32
C PHE A 49 -2.91 -17.99 14.88
N THR A 50 -2.79 -19.21 14.38
CA THR A 50 -1.73 -20.14 14.76
C THR A 50 -0.49 -19.89 13.91
N VAL A 51 0.67 -19.98 14.54
CA VAL A 51 1.97 -19.96 13.89
C VAL A 51 2.75 -21.22 14.24
N THR A 52 3.44 -21.77 13.25
CA THR A 52 4.34 -22.91 13.40
C THR A 52 5.73 -22.47 12.96
N SER A 53 6.70 -22.57 13.86
CA SER A 53 8.12 -22.31 13.60
C SER A 53 8.84 -23.63 13.37
N ASN A 54 9.64 -23.69 12.30
CA ASN A 54 10.48 -24.83 11.98
C ASN A 54 11.95 -24.40 11.92
N SER A 55 12.82 -25.13 12.61
CA SER A 55 14.27 -24.90 12.64
C SER A 55 15.02 -26.20 12.89
N ASP A 56 16.09 -26.43 12.12
CA ASP A 56 16.95 -27.60 12.30
C ASP A 56 17.87 -27.46 13.54
N GLU A 57 18.09 -26.23 14.04
CA GLU A 57 19.03 -25.97 15.13
C GLU A 57 18.39 -25.98 16.52
N ILE A 58 17.18 -25.40 16.63
CA ILE A 58 16.48 -25.23 17.92
C ILE A 58 15.15 -25.99 18.00
N GLY A 59 14.83 -26.77 16.96
CA GLY A 59 13.60 -27.54 16.87
C GLY A 59 12.37 -26.71 16.48
N ASN A 60 11.23 -27.41 16.50
CA ASN A 60 9.95 -26.88 16.03
C ASN A 60 9.08 -26.42 17.21
N ALA A 61 8.31 -25.36 17.00
CA ALA A 61 7.38 -24.84 18.00
C ALA A 61 6.09 -24.34 17.36
N GLU A 62 5.01 -24.33 18.13
CA GLU A 62 3.69 -23.89 17.72
C GLU A 62 3.11 -22.96 18.79
N ALA A 63 2.58 -21.83 18.36
CA ALA A 63 1.96 -20.86 19.25
C ALA A 63 0.71 -20.26 18.62
N ASN A 64 -0.24 -19.87 19.46
CA ASN A 64 -1.36 -19.04 19.05
C ASN A 64 -1.03 -17.58 19.28
N VAL A 65 -1.10 -16.77 18.23
CA VAL A 65 -1.09 -15.32 18.38
C VAL A 65 -2.49 -14.88 18.80
N SER A 66 -2.66 -14.62 20.10
CA SER A 66 -3.93 -14.15 20.66
C SER A 66 -4.24 -12.73 20.21
N GLN A 67 -3.20 -11.91 20.00
CA GLN A 67 -3.33 -10.56 19.50
C GLN A 67 -2.08 -10.13 18.73
N ASN A 68 -2.27 -9.53 17.55
CA ASN A 68 -1.28 -8.67 16.91
C ASN A 68 -1.89 -7.28 16.72
N LEU A 69 -1.34 -6.30 17.44
CA LEU A 69 -1.78 -4.91 17.46
C LEU A 69 -0.76 -4.03 16.75
N ILE A 70 -1.21 -3.34 15.73
CA ILE A 70 -0.42 -2.39 14.95
C ILE A 70 -0.99 -1.00 15.15
N ARG A 71 -0.13 -0.03 15.48
CA ARG A 71 -0.46 1.39 15.56
C ARG A 71 0.46 2.15 14.62
N GLU A 72 -0.11 3.05 13.83
CA GLU A 72 0.66 3.83 12.87
C GLU A 72 0.22 5.30 12.87
N GLY A 73 1.20 6.20 12.92
CA GLY A 73 1.01 7.64 12.75
C GLY A 73 1.81 8.12 11.54
N LYS A 74 1.21 8.92 10.68
CA LYS A 74 1.85 9.50 9.48
C LYS A 74 1.58 10.99 9.40
N ILE A 75 2.61 11.76 9.05
CA ILE A 75 2.52 13.19 8.73
C ILE A 75 3.09 13.39 7.34
N LYS A 76 2.41 14.15 6.49
CA LYS A 76 2.89 14.57 5.17
C LYS A 76 2.85 16.08 5.06
N PHE A 77 3.83 16.63 4.37
CA PHE A 77 3.96 18.07 4.18
C PHE A 77 4.49 18.35 2.76
N PRO A 78 4.00 19.43 2.12
CA PRO A 78 4.58 19.87 0.86
C PRO A 78 6.00 20.37 1.09
N ILE A 79 6.93 19.95 0.23
CA ILE A 79 8.29 20.50 0.15
C ILE A 79 8.35 21.50 -1.01
N ILE A 80 7.83 21.12 -2.17
CA ILE A 80 7.71 21.97 -3.35
C ILE A 80 6.32 21.78 -3.95
N LEU A 81 5.60 22.88 -4.20
CA LEU A 81 4.33 22.86 -4.94
C LEU A 81 4.42 23.90 -6.07
N LYS A 82 4.82 23.45 -7.26
CA LYS A 82 4.85 24.27 -8.48
C LYS A 82 3.95 23.63 -9.53
N GLU A 83 3.52 24.43 -10.52
CA GLU A 83 2.64 23.98 -11.61
C GLU A 83 3.08 22.65 -12.24
N ARG A 84 4.38 22.51 -12.54
CA ARG A 84 4.93 21.29 -13.17
C ARG A 84 5.63 20.34 -12.21
N THR A 85 5.99 20.76 -11.01
CA THR A 85 6.81 19.93 -10.11
C THR A 85 6.27 20.00 -8.70
N ASN A 86 5.85 18.85 -8.20
CA ASN A 86 5.36 18.70 -6.84
C ASN A 86 6.25 17.69 -6.10
N ILE A 87 6.73 18.10 -4.93
CA ILE A 87 7.49 17.26 -4.01
C ILE A 87 6.77 17.29 -2.66
N ILE A 88 6.39 16.12 -2.17
CA ILE A 88 5.72 15.94 -0.88
C ILE A 88 6.60 15.04 -0.02
N GLY A 89 7.00 15.53 1.14
CA GLY A 89 7.68 14.75 2.16
C GLY A 89 6.71 14.18 3.18
N GLY A 90 7.17 13.21 3.96
CA GLY A 90 6.41 12.71 5.09
C GLY A 90 7.24 11.86 6.04
N PHE A 91 6.79 11.83 7.28
CA PHE A 91 7.31 10.96 8.33
C PHE A 91 6.24 9.98 8.79
N GLY A 92 6.65 8.77 9.16
CA GLY A 92 5.78 7.75 9.71
C GLY A 92 6.41 7.05 10.90
N TYR A 93 5.59 6.68 11.87
CA TYR A 93 5.98 5.79 12.96
C TYR A 93 4.97 4.66 13.05
N ARG A 94 5.46 3.42 12.92
CA ARG A 94 4.67 2.20 13.06
C ARG A 94 5.20 1.40 14.24
N HIS A 95 4.29 0.94 15.08
CA HIS A 95 4.55 0.10 16.25
C HIS A 95 3.66 -1.14 16.16
N GLU A 96 4.27 -2.32 16.19
CA GLU A 96 3.60 -3.61 16.06
C GLU A 96 3.96 -4.51 17.23
N GLN A 97 2.95 -5.03 17.90
CA GLN A 97 3.10 -5.84 19.11
C GLN A 97 2.32 -7.14 18.95
N PHE A 98 2.98 -8.24 19.29
CA PHE A 98 2.39 -9.55 19.34
C PHE A 98 2.11 -9.95 20.79
N LYS A 99 1.10 -10.79 20.97
CA LYS A 99 0.87 -11.54 22.19
C LYS A 99 0.70 -13.00 21.84
N PHE A 100 1.49 -13.86 22.48
CA PHE A 100 1.48 -15.29 22.24
C PHE A 100 0.84 -16.02 23.40
N ASN A 101 0.04 -17.03 23.07
CA ASN A 101 -0.38 -18.08 23.97
C ASN A 101 0.29 -19.36 23.45
N ASN A 102 1.38 -19.76 24.08
CA ASN A 102 2.18 -20.89 23.63
C ASN A 102 1.35 -22.19 23.71
N LEU A 103 1.33 -22.94 22.61
CA LEU A 103 0.61 -24.22 22.52
C LEU A 103 1.56 -25.40 22.74
N THR A 104 2.79 -25.27 22.25
CA THR A 104 3.92 -26.13 22.59
C THR A 104 4.99 -25.31 23.30
N ASP A 105 6.21 -25.83 23.45
CA ASP A 105 7.32 -25.30 24.28
C ASP A 105 7.16 -23.84 24.71
N ALA A 106 6.97 -23.66 26.03
CA ALA A 106 6.71 -22.36 26.62
C ALA A 106 7.85 -21.35 26.39
N ASN A 107 9.06 -21.81 26.05
CA ASN A 107 10.27 -20.99 26.03
C ASN A 107 10.92 -20.86 24.64
N TYR A 108 10.14 -20.91 23.55
CA TYR A 108 10.73 -20.74 22.21
C TYR A 108 11.28 -19.30 22.02
N PRO A 109 12.59 -19.10 21.78
CA PRO A 109 13.23 -17.78 21.90
C PRO A 109 12.62 -16.68 21.02
N LEU A 110 12.16 -17.04 19.81
CA LEU A 110 11.56 -16.08 18.90
C LEU A 110 10.18 -15.60 19.36
N PHE A 111 9.38 -16.48 19.97
CA PHE A 111 8.05 -16.13 20.46
C PHE A 111 8.16 -15.24 21.70
N GLU A 112 9.05 -15.60 22.64
CA GLU A 112 9.38 -14.75 23.79
C GLU A 112 9.86 -13.37 23.35
N ARG A 113 10.73 -13.31 22.33
CA ARG A 113 11.26 -12.05 21.80
C ARG A 113 10.15 -11.12 21.32
N PHE A 114 9.16 -11.64 20.58
CA PHE A 114 8.07 -10.84 20.03
C PHE A 114 6.96 -10.51 21.03
N ASP A 115 6.84 -11.31 22.10
CA ASP A 115 5.96 -11.00 23.23
C ASP A 115 6.54 -9.84 24.08
N ASP A 116 7.85 -9.89 24.37
CA ASP A 116 8.58 -8.86 25.16
C ASP A 116 8.82 -7.57 24.36
N LYS A 117 9.16 -7.68 23.06
CA LYS A 117 9.60 -6.54 22.25
C LYS A 117 8.77 -6.36 20.99
N SER A 118 8.09 -5.22 20.97
CA SER A 118 7.41 -4.69 19.79
C SER A 118 8.36 -4.41 18.62
N LEU A 119 7.92 -4.68 17.40
CA LEU A 119 8.57 -4.21 16.18
C LEU A 119 8.24 -2.75 15.91
N LYS A 120 9.26 -1.95 15.58
CA LYS A 120 9.12 -0.51 15.30
C LYS A 120 9.68 -0.18 13.93
N ARG A 121 9.02 0.76 13.25
CA ARG A 121 9.46 1.32 11.98
C ARG A 121 9.33 2.84 12.03
N VAL A 122 10.44 3.52 11.82
CA VAL A 122 10.50 4.97 11.62
C VAL A 122 10.77 5.23 10.15
N THR A 123 9.88 5.93 9.47
CA THR A 123 9.91 6.10 8.02
C THR A 123 10.04 7.57 7.66
N PHE A 124 10.91 7.88 6.71
CA PHE A 124 10.83 9.06 5.87
C PHE A 124 10.41 8.64 4.45
N SER A 125 9.46 9.36 3.87
CA SER A 125 8.97 9.15 2.51
C SER A 125 8.97 10.44 1.72
N SER A 126 9.32 10.38 0.44
CA SER A 126 9.22 11.50 -0.48
C SER A 126 8.55 11.07 -1.78
N TYR A 127 7.62 11.89 -2.26
CA TYR A 127 6.89 11.71 -3.50
C TYR A 127 7.23 12.89 -4.41
N LEU A 128 7.74 12.61 -5.60
CA LEU A 128 7.96 13.60 -6.64
C LEU A 128 7.03 13.29 -7.81
N LYS A 129 6.28 14.29 -8.26
CA LYS A 129 5.57 14.27 -9.54
C LYS A 129 6.06 15.44 -10.38
N HIS A 130 6.50 15.14 -11.59
CA HIS A 130 6.90 16.15 -12.57
C HIS A 130 6.10 15.97 -13.86
N ASP A 131 5.37 17.01 -14.26
CA ASP A 131 4.64 17.07 -15.52
C ASP A 131 5.54 17.72 -16.59
N PHE A 132 5.98 16.90 -17.56
CA PHE A 132 6.76 17.41 -18.69
C PHE A 132 5.90 18.26 -19.62
N ASN A 133 4.64 17.88 -19.74
CA ASN A 133 3.56 18.58 -20.42
C ASN A 133 2.22 18.02 -19.93
N GLU A 134 1.11 18.48 -20.52
CA GLU A 134 -0.24 18.05 -20.15
C GLU A 134 -0.43 16.52 -20.25
N LYS A 135 0.23 15.87 -21.22
CA LYS A 135 0.04 14.44 -21.52
C LYS A 135 1.05 13.52 -20.84
N LYS A 136 2.22 13.99 -20.43
CA LYS A 136 3.33 13.13 -19.98
C LYS A 136 3.87 13.57 -18.62
N PHE A 137 4.12 12.60 -17.76
CA PHE A 137 4.65 12.85 -16.42
C PHE A 137 5.68 11.82 -15.98
N LEU A 138 6.46 12.20 -14.96
CA LEU A 138 7.34 11.34 -14.18
C LEU A 138 6.83 11.33 -12.75
N PHE A 139 6.76 10.15 -12.17
CA PHE A 139 6.53 9.93 -10.75
C PHE A 139 7.73 9.23 -10.14
N MET A 140 8.17 9.69 -8.98
CA MET A 140 9.19 9.02 -8.18
C MET A 140 8.73 8.92 -6.74
N TYR A 141 8.95 7.76 -6.14
CA TYR A 141 8.69 7.50 -4.73
C TYR A 141 9.97 7.01 -4.08
N PHE A 142 10.42 7.73 -3.06
CA PHE A 142 11.56 7.37 -2.23
C PHE A 142 11.08 7.05 -0.82
N ASN A 143 11.61 5.98 -0.24
CA ASN A 143 11.35 5.57 1.13
C ASN A 143 12.67 5.22 1.82
N SER A 144 12.86 5.73 3.03
CA SER A 144 13.95 5.37 3.93
C SER A 144 13.34 5.05 5.28
N SER A 145 13.59 3.84 5.79
CA SER A 145 13.02 3.40 7.06
C SER A 145 14.05 2.75 7.96
N LEU A 146 13.96 3.02 9.26
CA LEU A 146 14.67 2.28 10.31
C LEU A 146 13.71 1.26 10.90
N ASN A 147 13.96 -0.02 10.63
CA ASN A 147 13.12 -1.14 11.05
C ASN A 147 13.85 -1.99 12.09
N SER A 148 13.36 -2.00 13.32
CA SER A 148 13.93 -2.80 14.39
C SER A 148 12.97 -2.95 15.58
N ASP A 149 13.16 -3.97 16.38
CA ASP A 149 12.52 -4.08 17.70
C ASP A 149 13.08 -3.07 18.73
N LYS A 150 14.35 -2.68 18.57
CA LYS A 150 15.05 -1.64 19.34
C LYS A 150 15.77 -0.65 18.41
N PRO A 151 15.07 0.34 17.83
CA PRO A 151 15.70 1.34 16.98
C PRO A 151 16.75 2.17 17.75
N ARG A 152 17.96 2.35 17.19
CA ARG A 152 18.94 3.32 17.71
C ARG A 152 19.62 4.08 16.58
N PHE A 153 19.65 5.41 16.69
CA PHE A 153 20.27 6.27 15.68
C PHE A 153 21.79 6.13 15.57
N ARG A 154 22.48 5.73 16.66
CA ARG A 154 23.95 5.55 16.66
C ARG A 154 24.41 4.33 15.85
N TYR A 155 23.54 3.33 15.65
CA TYR A 155 23.82 2.10 14.91
C TYR A 155 22.66 1.81 13.97
N PHE A 156 22.55 2.63 12.92
CA PHE A 156 21.38 2.68 12.04
C PHE A 156 21.51 1.81 10.78
N LEU A 157 22.74 1.50 10.34
CA LEU A 157 22.97 0.85 9.03
C LEU A 157 22.25 -0.50 8.87
N PRO A 158 22.33 -1.47 9.81
CA PRO A 158 21.63 -2.75 9.64
C PRO A 158 20.11 -2.63 9.69
N GLN A 159 19.61 -1.57 10.33
CA GLN A 159 18.19 -1.28 10.49
C GLN A 159 17.62 -0.52 9.30
N LEU A 160 18.48 0.07 8.46
CA LEU A 160 18.10 0.94 7.36
C LEU A 160 17.60 0.13 6.17
N LYS A 161 16.38 0.43 5.72
CA LYS A 161 15.79 -0.11 4.51
C LYS A 161 15.41 1.03 3.59
N ILE A 162 16.02 1.04 2.40
CA ILE A 162 15.78 2.05 1.35
C ILE A 162 14.94 1.41 0.25
N SER A 163 13.99 2.17 -0.29
CA SER A 163 13.24 1.78 -1.48
C SER A 163 13.06 2.98 -2.42
N LEU A 164 13.12 2.72 -3.71
CA LEU A 164 12.97 3.71 -4.77
C LEU A 164 12.09 3.13 -5.87
N ALA A 165 11.06 3.85 -6.27
CA ALA A 165 10.25 3.54 -7.43
C ALA A 165 10.21 4.74 -8.37
N THR A 166 10.34 4.49 -9.67
CA THR A 166 10.23 5.50 -10.71
C THR A 166 9.25 5.02 -11.77
N LEU A 167 8.42 5.94 -12.27
CA LEU A 167 7.38 5.62 -13.24
C LEU A 167 7.22 6.76 -14.22
N LYS A 168 7.29 6.45 -15.52
CA LYS A 168 6.96 7.39 -16.59
C LYS A 168 5.55 7.11 -17.07
N GLY A 169 4.70 8.13 -17.02
CA GLY A 169 3.28 8.02 -17.31
C GLY A 169 2.83 8.88 -18.48
N LYS A 170 1.69 8.49 -19.05
CA LYS A 170 0.94 9.23 -20.07
C LYS A 170 -0.53 9.31 -19.67
N ARG A 171 -1.10 10.51 -19.76
CA ARG A 171 -2.55 10.75 -19.70
C ARG A 171 -3.14 10.49 -21.08
N ILE A 172 -4.09 9.56 -21.14
CA ILE A 172 -4.80 9.24 -22.39
C ILE A 172 -6.00 10.16 -22.54
N GLY A 173 -6.69 10.44 -21.43
CA GLY A 173 -7.80 11.38 -21.34
C GLY A 173 -7.90 11.95 -19.92
N LEU A 174 -9.04 12.56 -19.60
CA LEU A 174 -9.27 13.19 -18.29
C LEU A 174 -9.39 12.19 -17.13
N HIS A 175 -9.75 10.95 -17.44
CA HIS A 175 -10.05 9.89 -16.46
C HIS A 175 -9.11 8.69 -16.56
N LYS A 176 -8.15 8.68 -17.52
CA LYS A 176 -7.31 7.52 -17.80
C LYS A 176 -5.83 7.87 -17.88
N GLU A 177 -5.03 7.23 -17.03
CA GLU A 177 -3.58 7.33 -17.01
C GLU A 177 -2.94 5.94 -17.12
N ILE A 178 -1.87 5.85 -17.91
CA ILE A 178 -1.04 4.64 -18.01
C ILE A 178 0.40 4.98 -17.70
N GLY A 179 1.19 4.02 -17.26
CA GLY A 179 2.61 4.21 -17.11
C GLY A 179 3.38 2.93 -16.89
N TYR A 180 4.69 3.05 -17.01
CA TYR A 180 5.63 1.96 -16.80
C TYR A 180 6.86 2.47 -16.07
N GLY A 181 7.55 1.59 -15.38
CA GLY A 181 8.61 1.97 -14.48
C GLY A 181 9.37 0.82 -13.88
N ILE A 182 10.15 1.14 -12.86
CA ILE A 182 10.95 0.19 -12.11
C ILE A 182 10.89 0.53 -10.62
N SER A 183 10.91 -0.50 -9.80
CA SER A 183 11.05 -0.35 -8.35
C SER A 183 12.19 -1.19 -7.84
N PHE A 184 12.88 -0.65 -6.85
CA PHE A 184 13.81 -1.35 -5.99
C PHE A 184 13.32 -1.18 -4.55
N GLY A 185 13.26 -2.26 -3.79
CA GLY A 185 12.88 -2.17 -2.38
C GLY A 185 12.64 -3.51 -1.71
N TYR A 186 12.00 -3.44 -0.54
CA TYR A 186 11.78 -4.59 0.35
C TYR A 186 10.30 -5.03 0.38
N ASP A 187 9.52 -4.67 -0.65
CA ASP A 187 8.09 -4.96 -0.75
C ASP A 187 7.77 -6.47 -0.71
N PHE A 188 8.76 -7.33 -0.92
CA PHE A 188 8.65 -8.81 -0.84
C PHE A 188 9.38 -9.41 0.37
N GLY A 189 9.72 -8.59 1.38
CA GLY A 189 10.47 -9.01 2.57
C GLY A 189 11.98 -9.08 2.38
N GLN A 190 12.47 -8.93 1.13
CA GLN A 190 13.89 -8.93 0.77
C GLN A 190 14.16 -7.88 -0.31
N PRO A 191 15.40 -7.36 -0.44
CA PRO A 191 15.73 -6.35 -1.44
C PRO A 191 15.64 -6.98 -2.84
N ALA A 192 14.81 -6.38 -3.69
CA ALA A 192 14.64 -6.85 -5.06
C ALA A 192 14.20 -5.73 -5.99
N VAL A 193 14.42 -5.96 -7.29
CA VAL A 193 14.08 -5.05 -8.38
C VAL A 193 12.94 -5.65 -9.20
N PHE A 194 11.91 -4.86 -9.49
CA PHE A 194 10.74 -5.30 -10.26
C PHE A 194 10.28 -4.25 -11.27
N PRO A 195 9.78 -4.66 -12.45
CA PRO A 195 9.06 -3.75 -13.32
C PRO A 195 7.79 -3.26 -12.64
N LEU A 196 7.39 -2.03 -12.95
CA LEU A 196 6.14 -1.44 -12.51
C LEU A 196 5.27 -1.09 -13.72
N PHE A 197 3.99 -1.40 -13.61
CA PHE A 197 2.98 -0.96 -14.58
C PHE A 197 1.85 -0.26 -13.85
N MET A 198 1.42 0.88 -14.37
CA MET A 198 0.33 1.64 -13.80
C MET A 198 -0.80 1.78 -14.82
N LEU A 199 -2.02 1.59 -14.34
CA LEU A 199 -3.24 1.92 -15.05
C LEU A 199 -4.24 2.48 -14.05
N ASN A 200 -4.61 3.73 -14.21
CA ASN A 200 -5.68 4.37 -13.45
C ASN A 200 -6.81 4.71 -14.43
N ASN A 201 -8.04 4.33 -14.10
CA ASN A 201 -9.19 4.63 -14.94
C ASN A 201 -10.46 4.83 -14.11
N ASP A 202 -11.08 5.99 -14.20
CA ASP A 202 -12.46 6.22 -13.76
C ASP A 202 -13.38 5.93 -14.96
N PHE A 203 -14.12 4.82 -14.90
CA PHE A 203 -14.88 4.31 -16.06
C PHE A 203 -16.39 4.53 -15.93
N SER A 204 -16.85 5.03 -14.80
CA SER A 204 -18.21 5.54 -14.62
C SER A 204 -18.19 6.62 -13.54
N LEU A 205 -19.31 7.35 -13.41
CA LEU A 205 -19.50 8.37 -12.39
C LEU A 205 -19.10 7.94 -10.97
N HIS A 206 -19.36 6.68 -10.62
CA HIS A 206 -19.13 6.16 -9.28
C HIS A 206 -17.95 5.19 -9.19
N TRP A 207 -17.53 4.60 -10.30
CA TRP A 207 -16.56 3.50 -10.29
C TRP A 207 -15.26 3.87 -11.00
N GLY A 208 -14.16 3.44 -10.39
CA GLY A 208 -12.84 3.51 -10.99
C GLY A 208 -11.94 2.40 -10.46
N TYR A 209 -10.80 2.20 -11.11
CA TYR A 209 -9.78 1.28 -10.64
C TYR A 209 -8.39 1.87 -10.75
N GLU A 210 -7.50 1.41 -9.88
CA GLU A 210 -6.08 1.80 -9.84
C GLU A 210 -5.25 0.52 -9.76
N LEU A 211 -4.51 0.24 -10.82
CA LEU A 211 -3.56 -0.86 -10.89
C LEU A 211 -2.15 -0.28 -10.81
N LEU A 212 -1.33 -0.84 -9.92
CA LEU A 212 0.11 -0.62 -9.83
C LEU A 212 0.77 -2.00 -9.73
N LEU A 213 0.94 -2.67 -10.86
CA LEU A 213 1.39 -4.07 -10.90
C LEU A 213 2.92 -4.18 -10.75
N PRO A 214 3.41 -5.26 -10.09
CA PRO A 214 2.63 -6.33 -9.44
C PRO A 214 2.09 -5.95 -8.04
N LYS A 215 2.43 -4.76 -7.54
CA LYS A 215 2.25 -4.36 -6.13
C LYS A 215 0.80 -4.34 -5.65
N SER A 216 -0.13 -3.78 -6.41
CA SER A 216 -1.51 -3.63 -5.97
C SER A 216 -2.52 -3.45 -7.09
N ALA A 217 -3.75 -3.89 -6.84
CA ALA A 217 -4.93 -3.61 -7.63
C ALA A 217 -6.04 -3.08 -6.72
N LYS A 218 -6.66 -1.96 -7.09
CA LYS A 218 -7.74 -1.34 -6.34
C LYS A 218 -8.96 -1.15 -7.23
N LEU A 219 -10.13 -1.49 -6.71
CA LEU A 219 -11.44 -1.14 -7.27
C LEU A 219 -12.10 -0.14 -6.31
N ARG A 220 -12.61 0.95 -6.87
CA ARG A 220 -13.17 2.08 -6.13
C ARG A 220 -14.63 2.27 -6.50
N TYR A 221 -15.47 2.48 -5.50
CA TYR A 221 -16.85 2.89 -5.63
C TYR A 221 -17.12 4.11 -4.73
N SER A 222 -17.61 5.20 -5.31
CA SER A 222 -17.88 6.46 -4.60
C SER A 222 -19.28 6.94 -4.94
N PRO A 223 -20.30 6.61 -4.12
CA PRO A 223 -21.68 7.08 -4.36
C PRO A 223 -21.78 8.60 -4.36
N ASN A 224 -20.94 9.27 -3.58
CA ASN A 224 -20.83 10.73 -3.51
C ASN A 224 -19.40 11.14 -3.08
N VAL A 225 -19.17 12.44 -2.93
CA VAL A 225 -17.85 13.00 -2.56
C VAL A 225 -17.44 12.76 -1.10
N SER A 226 -18.36 12.31 -0.26
CA SER A 226 -18.16 12.13 1.19
C SER A 226 -18.08 10.67 1.63
N ASN A 227 -18.27 9.73 0.69
CA ASN A 227 -18.31 8.30 0.95
C ASN A 227 -17.52 7.56 -0.12
N HIS A 228 -16.52 6.81 0.30
CA HIS A 228 -15.67 6.02 -0.59
C HIS A 228 -15.56 4.58 -0.10
N PHE A 229 -15.75 3.65 -1.01
CA PHE A 229 -15.56 2.22 -0.81
C PHE A 229 -14.43 1.75 -1.72
N ILE A 230 -13.45 1.07 -1.15
CA ILE A 230 -12.24 0.67 -1.85
C ILE A 230 -11.99 -0.81 -1.55
N SER A 231 -12.01 -1.64 -2.58
CA SER A 231 -11.50 -3.00 -2.52
C SER A 231 -10.06 -3.01 -2.99
N THR A 232 -9.14 -3.55 -2.19
CA THR A 232 -7.71 -3.60 -2.52
C THR A 232 -7.17 -5.02 -2.39
N LEU A 233 -6.48 -5.47 -3.44
CA LEU A 233 -5.55 -6.59 -3.39
C LEU A 233 -4.13 -6.01 -3.43
N GLU A 234 -3.31 -6.26 -2.42
CA GLU A 234 -1.96 -5.71 -2.32
C GLU A 234 -0.93 -6.72 -1.85
N LEU A 235 0.28 -6.62 -2.39
CA LEU A 235 1.47 -7.29 -1.89
C LEU A 235 2.16 -6.39 -0.87
N GLN A 236 2.48 -6.96 0.29
CA GLN A 236 3.19 -6.27 1.34
C GLN A 236 4.37 -7.10 1.85
N GLY A 237 5.43 -6.39 2.22
CA GLY A 237 6.65 -6.96 2.77
C GLY A 237 7.21 -6.10 3.89
N ALA A 238 7.91 -6.76 4.81
CA ALA A 238 8.63 -6.08 5.86
C ALA A 238 9.87 -6.88 6.24
N SER A 239 10.91 -6.15 6.63
CA SER A 239 12.16 -6.67 7.15
C SER A 239 12.51 -5.83 8.39
N TYR A 240 12.78 -6.50 9.51
CA TYR A 240 13.10 -5.89 10.81
C TYR A 240 14.37 -6.49 11.38
N TYR A 241 15.34 -5.64 11.70
CA TYR A 241 16.54 -6.07 12.40
C TYR A 241 16.21 -6.33 13.88
N LEU A 242 16.47 -7.54 14.34
CA LEU A 242 16.33 -7.94 15.73
C LEU A 242 17.66 -7.67 16.43
N ARG A 243 17.67 -6.70 17.35
CA ARG A 243 18.89 -6.29 18.03
C ARG A 243 19.19 -7.23 19.20
N ASP A 244 20.46 -7.53 19.43
CA ASP A 244 20.90 -8.51 20.43
C ASP A 244 20.52 -9.94 20.01
N SER A 245 21.34 -10.92 20.35
CA SER A 245 21.15 -12.32 20.00
C SER A 245 19.78 -12.82 20.45
N VAL A 246 18.93 -13.21 19.49
CA VAL A 246 17.71 -13.98 19.74
C VAL A 246 18.07 -15.46 19.95
N LEU A 247 19.15 -15.89 19.32
CA LEU A 247 19.73 -17.22 19.39
C LEU A 247 21.22 -17.07 19.70
N GLU A 248 21.76 -17.88 20.61
CA GLU A 248 23.14 -17.72 21.11
C GLU A 248 24.20 -17.80 20.00
N SER A 249 23.96 -18.59 18.96
CA SER A 249 24.86 -18.77 17.82
C SER A 249 24.91 -17.60 16.84
N TYR A 250 24.00 -16.62 16.98
CA TYR A 250 23.84 -15.54 15.99
C TYR A 250 23.99 -14.16 16.64
N ASN A 251 24.86 -13.35 16.05
CA ASN A 251 25.08 -11.98 16.50
C ASN A 251 23.98 -11.04 15.99
N GLU A 252 23.47 -11.28 14.78
CA GLU A 252 22.49 -10.43 14.12
C GLU A 252 21.46 -11.28 13.39
N LEU A 253 20.18 -10.97 13.59
CA LEU A 253 19.10 -11.65 12.89
C LEU A 253 18.10 -10.65 12.33
N GLU A 254 17.55 -10.98 11.18
CA GLU A 254 16.57 -10.16 10.47
C GLU A 254 15.27 -10.92 10.29
N PHE A 255 14.21 -10.43 10.92
CA PHE A 255 12.87 -10.97 10.75
C PHE A 255 12.26 -10.43 9.46
N ARG A 256 11.91 -11.34 8.55
CA ARG A 256 11.37 -11.01 7.24
C ARG A 256 10.02 -11.65 7.03
N ARG A 257 9.12 -10.89 6.43
CA ARG A 257 7.81 -11.39 6.05
C ARG A 257 7.30 -10.77 4.77
N SER A 258 6.48 -11.52 4.05
CA SER A 258 5.67 -11.05 2.95
C SER A 258 4.28 -11.69 2.99
N SER A 259 3.30 -10.96 2.50
CA SER A 259 1.90 -11.39 2.49
C SER A 259 1.14 -10.73 1.35
N VAL A 260 0.11 -11.41 0.86
CA VAL A 260 -0.98 -10.79 0.12
C VAL A 260 -2.02 -10.30 1.11
N ARG A 261 -2.58 -9.11 0.90
CA ARG A 261 -3.75 -8.63 1.63
C ARG A 261 -4.89 -8.38 0.67
N PHE A 262 -6.06 -8.88 1.03
CA PHE A 262 -7.32 -8.48 0.44
C PHE A 262 -8.09 -7.65 1.47
N THR A 263 -8.60 -6.49 1.07
CA THR A 263 -9.14 -5.50 2.00
C THR A 263 -10.36 -4.80 1.39
N LEU A 264 -11.34 -4.52 2.24
CA LEU A 264 -12.47 -3.65 1.95
C LEU A 264 -12.39 -2.46 2.90
N THR A 265 -12.20 -1.27 2.34
CA THR A 265 -12.08 -0.01 3.07
C THR A 265 -13.32 0.83 2.81
N TYR A 266 -13.92 1.36 3.87
CA TYR A 266 -14.91 2.42 3.83
C TYR A 266 -14.30 3.70 4.42
N GLU A 267 -14.30 4.80 3.66
CA GLU A 267 -13.90 6.12 4.12
C GLU A 267 -15.10 7.07 4.10
N ARG A 268 -15.28 7.82 5.18
CA ARG A 268 -16.38 8.76 5.37
C ARG A 268 -15.86 10.12 5.84
N GLU A 269 -16.37 11.16 5.20
CA GLU A 269 -16.22 12.53 5.65
C GLU A 269 -17.04 12.77 6.92
N ILE A 270 -16.38 13.22 8.00
CA ILE A 270 -17.04 13.69 9.22
C ILE A 270 -17.22 15.22 9.12
N HIS A 271 -16.15 15.88 8.69
CA HIS A 271 -16.10 17.31 8.39
C HIS A 271 -15.24 17.52 7.15
N ASP A 272 -15.33 18.69 6.53
CA ASP A 272 -14.54 19.02 5.34
C ASP A 272 -13.02 18.91 5.51
N TRP A 273 -12.48 18.76 6.72
CA TRP A 273 -11.06 18.53 6.98
C TRP A 273 -10.78 17.24 7.78
N LEU A 274 -11.82 16.52 8.24
CA LEU A 274 -11.73 15.37 9.13
C LEU A 274 -12.46 14.16 8.56
N TRP A 275 -11.76 13.05 8.46
CA TRP A 275 -12.28 11.81 7.88
C TRP A 275 -12.03 10.62 8.78
N PHE A 276 -12.94 9.66 8.67
CA PHE A 276 -12.86 8.36 9.30
C PHE A 276 -12.69 7.27 8.25
N GLY A 277 -11.92 6.24 8.58
CA GLY A 277 -11.75 5.04 7.77
C GLY A 277 -11.97 3.77 8.59
N LEU A 278 -12.65 2.81 8.00
CA LEU A 278 -12.79 1.45 8.50
C LEU A 278 -12.34 0.48 7.41
N THR A 279 -11.37 -0.37 7.73
CA THR A 279 -10.92 -1.42 6.81
C THR A 279 -11.10 -2.78 7.45
N ALA A 280 -11.64 -3.73 6.70
CA ALA A 280 -11.68 -5.14 7.08
C ALA A 280 -11.10 -5.99 5.95
N GLY A 281 -10.48 -7.13 6.28
CA GLY A 281 -9.88 -7.96 5.25
C GLY A 281 -9.17 -9.19 5.78
N TYR A 282 -8.40 -9.82 4.90
CA TYR A 282 -7.58 -10.98 5.21
C TYR A 282 -6.12 -10.72 4.85
N ARG A 283 -5.22 -11.26 5.66
CA ARG A 283 -3.78 -11.34 5.36
C ARG A 283 -3.42 -12.79 5.11
N ILE A 284 -2.91 -13.07 3.92
CA ILE A 284 -2.44 -14.37 3.47
C ILE A 284 -0.92 -14.34 3.46
N PRO A 285 -0.25 -14.97 4.44
CA PRO A 285 1.21 -15.05 4.47
C PRO A 285 1.75 -15.76 3.24
N ILE A 286 2.85 -15.25 2.68
CA ILE A 286 3.59 -15.93 1.60
C ILE A 286 4.86 -16.55 2.20
N ASN A 287 5.71 -15.70 2.77
CA ASN A 287 6.96 -16.11 3.40
C ASN A 287 7.10 -15.41 4.75
N ILE A 288 7.50 -16.13 5.78
CA ILE A 288 7.94 -15.55 7.05
C ILE A 288 9.17 -16.35 7.50
N PHE A 289 10.26 -15.66 7.81
CA PHE A 289 11.52 -16.32 8.19
C PHE A 289 12.44 -15.39 8.97
N LEU A 290 13.41 -16.00 9.63
CA LEU A 290 14.51 -15.37 10.33
C LEU A 290 15.83 -15.84 9.70
N SER A 291 16.71 -14.91 9.35
CA SER A 291 18.02 -15.19 8.76
C SER A 291 19.03 -14.13 9.18
N GLU A 292 20.32 -14.33 8.93
CA GLU A 292 21.29 -13.25 9.06
C GLU A 292 21.03 -12.14 8.03
N PRO A 293 21.47 -10.89 8.29
CA PRO A 293 21.33 -9.80 7.35
C PRO A 293 22.05 -10.04 6.03
N GLY A 294 21.28 -10.27 4.96
CA GLY A 294 21.80 -10.44 3.59
C GLY A 294 21.44 -11.79 2.98
N ASP A 295 21.22 -12.77 3.84
CA ASP A 295 20.88 -14.15 3.47
C ASP A 295 19.50 -14.27 2.85
N ARG A 296 19.25 -15.37 2.15
CA ARG A 296 17.95 -15.61 1.51
C ARG A 296 17.10 -16.52 2.38
N ARG A 297 15.83 -16.72 2.00
CA ARG A 297 14.95 -17.68 2.66
C ARG A 297 15.52 -19.10 2.68
N ALA A 298 16.33 -19.48 1.69
CA ALA A 298 16.95 -20.79 1.61
C ALA A 298 17.95 -21.05 2.76
N ASP A 299 18.53 -19.96 3.30
CA ASP A 299 19.51 -19.97 4.38
C ASP A 299 18.84 -19.52 5.70
N ALA A 300 17.52 -19.69 5.81
CA ALA A 300 16.78 -19.26 7.00
C ALA A 300 17.07 -20.17 8.19
N VAL A 301 17.40 -19.56 9.32
CA VAL A 301 17.59 -20.22 10.61
C VAL A 301 16.26 -20.72 11.18
N ILE A 302 15.21 -19.91 11.00
CA ILE A 302 13.84 -20.24 11.38
C ILE A 302 12.91 -19.91 10.22
N THR A 303 12.08 -20.85 9.82
CA THR A 303 10.95 -20.59 8.92
C THR A 303 9.66 -20.62 9.71
N ILE A 304 8.73 -19.72 9.39
CA ILE A 304 7.46 -19.60 10.10
C ILE A 304 6.32 -19.74 9.10
N GLU A 305 5.41 -20.64 9.41
CA GLU A 305 4.13 -20.78 8.74
C GLU A 305 3.07 -20.13 9.61
N ALA A 306 2.27 -19.23 9.02
CA ALA A 306 1.18 -18.57 9.71
C ALA A 306 -0.11 -18.81 8.96
N ARG A 307 -1.19 -19.12 9.68
CA ARG A 307 -2.51 -19.24 9.07
C ARG A 307 -3.01 -17.88 8.57
N THR A 308 -3.82 -17.90 7.52
CA THR A 308 -4.54 -16.71 7.04
C THR A 308 -5.36 -16.13 8.19
N ALA A 309 -5.20 -14.83 8.44
CA ALA A 309 -5.84 -14.15 9.56
C ALA A 309 -6.72 -13.00 9.05
N PRO A 310 -7.97 -12.89 9.55
CA PRO A 310 -8.76 -11.70 9.34
C PRO A 310 -8.16 -10.53 10.12
N TYR A 311 -8.33 -9.32 9.61
CA TYR A 311 -7.94 -8.12 10.34
C TYR A 311 -8.96 -7.00 10.17
N ILE A 312 -8.99 -6.11 11.16
CA ILE A 312 -9.75 -4.87 11.15
C ILE A 312 -8.81 -3.69 11.42
N ASN A 313 -9.03 -2.56 10.76
CA ASN A 313 -8.28 -1.34 10.95
C ASN A 313 -9.22 -0.14 11.05
N PHE A 314 -8.92 0.74 11.99
CA PHE A 314 -9.59 2.02 12.17
C PHE A 314 -8.60 3.14 11.85
N ALA A 315 -9.07 4.14 11.12
CA ALA A 315 -8.28 5.30 10.74
C ALA A 315 -9.03 6.61 11.03
N ILE A 316 -8.29 7.60 11.51
CA ILE A 316 -8.72 9.01 11.52
C ILE A 316 -7.65 9.80 10.79
N PHE A 317 -8.06 10.65 9.86
CA PHE A 317 -7.11 11.43 9.07
C PHE A 317 -7.63 12.80 8.69
N LEU A 318 -6.67 13.70 8.48
CA LEU A 318 -6.92 15.08 8.09
C LEU A 318 -6.57 15.33 6.63
N VAL A 319 -7.44 16.09 5.95
CA VAL A 319 -7.28 16.50 4.55
C VAL A 319 -7.49 18.02 4.42
N PRO A 320 -6.94 18.68 3.38
CA PRO A 320 -7.17 20.08 3.16
C PRO A 320 -8.68 20.39 3.01
N PRO A 321 -9.20 21.44 3.67
CA PRO A 321 -10.56 21.92 3.47
C PRO A 321 -10.87 22.19 2.00
N ASN A 322 -12.12 21.96 1.58
CA ASN A 322 -12.54 22.11 0.19
C ASN A 322 -12.27 23.52 -0.36
N LYS A 323 -12.47 24.56 0.46
CA LYS A 323 -12.23 25.97 0.06
C LYS A 323 -10.75 26.24 -0.29
N LEU A 324 -9.83 25.70 0.51
CA LEU A 324 -8.39 25.87 0.27
C LEU A 324 -7.94 25.05 -0.94
N TYR A 325 -8.45 23.83 -1.05
CA TYR A 325 -8.12 22.93 -2.15
C TYR A 325 -8.60 23.45 -3.51
N ASN A 326 -9.80 24.03 -3.58
CA ASN A 326 -10.33 24.60 -4.81
C ASN A 326 -9.63 25.90 -5.22
N ARG A 327 -9.24 26.76 -4.25
CA ARG A 327 -8.45 27.97 -4.54
C ARG A 327 -7.10 27.64 -5.16
N ALA A 328 -6.42 26.61 -4.66
CA ALA A 328 -5.14 26.17 -5.22
C ALA A 328 -5.24 25.62 -6.65
N LYS A 329 -6.43 25.19 -7.08
CA LYS A 329 -6.69 24.71 -8.45
C LYS A 329 -7.13 25.79 -9.42
N GLY A 330 -7.79 26.85 -8.93
CA GLY A 330 -8.33 27.93 -9.75
C GLY A 330 -7.35 29.07 -10.04
N SER A 331 -6.12 29.00 -9.53
CA SER A 331 -5.06 30.00 -9.72
C SER A 331 -4.03 29.60 -10.79
N GLY A 332 -4.45 28.80 -11.78
CA GLY A 332 -3.62 28.34 -12.90
C GLY A 332 -4.13 28.83 -14.23
#